data_AF-A0A168KD33-F1
#
_entry.id   AF-A0A168KD33-F1
#
_cell.length_a   1.000
_cell.length_b   1.000
_cell.length_c   1.000
_cell.angle_alpha   90.00
_cell.angle_beta   90.00
_cell.angle_gamma   90.00
#
_symmetry.space_group_name_H-M   'P 1'
#
loop_
_entity.id
_entity.type
_entity.pdbx_description
1 polymer ?
#
loop_
_entity_poly.entity_id
_entity_poly.type
_entity_poly.pdbx_seq_one_letter_code
_entity_poly.pdbx_strand_id
1 'polypeptide(L)'
;RTVKAYDSEITNSAVAANIVVLNNDGTADIVRVTGLEAGDVVNVYDVATGGGSVGMATVADGKTSVNVTIDQLSVKAGKVYVTITKENKQESTRVVKDYIAE
;
A
#
# COMPACT_ATOMS: atom_id res chain seq x y z
N ARG A 1 22.25 -17.07 -12.53
CA ARG A 1 22.69 -15.78 -11.93
C ARG A 1 21.52 -15.26 -11.11
N THR A 2 21.56 -15.42 -9.80
CA THR A 2 20.58 -14.80 -8.90
C THR A 2 20.97 -13.33 -8.82
N VAL A 3 20.13 -12.44 -9.34
CA VAL A 3 20.35 -10.99 -9.22
C VAL A 3 20.26 -10.69 -7.73
N LYS A 4 21.42 -10.48 -7.10
CA LYS A 4 21.53 -10.04 -5.72
C LYS A 4 21.22 -8.55 -5.76
N ALA A 5 19.94 -8.19 -5.65
CA ALA A 5 19.54 -6.81 -5.45
C ALA A 5 20.35 -6.25 -4.28
N TYR A 6 21.06 -5.15 -4.50
CA TYR A 6 21.72 -4.46 -3.41
C TYR A 6 20.63 -3.75 -2.59
N ASP A 7 20.71 -3.74 -1.25
CA ASP A 7 19.64 -3.17 -0.39
C ASP A 7 19.28 -1.70 -0.72
N SER A 8 20.14 -0.97 -1.43
CA SER A 8 19.85 0.38 -1.94
C SER A 8 18.84 0.43 -3.11
N GLU A 9 18.65 -0.70 -3.81
CA GLU A 9 17.75 -0.87 -4.96
C GLU A 9 16.32 -1.24 -4.54
N ILE A 10 16.09 -1.58 -3.27
CA ILE A 10 14.76 -1.85 -2.72
C ILE A 10 14.19 -0.57 -2.11
N THR A 11 12.90 -0.32 -2.34
CA THR A 11 12.19 0.78 -1.69
C THR A 11 12.01 0.50 -0.20
N ASN A 12 12.27 1.50 0.65
CA ASN A 12 11.94 1.40 2.06
C ASN A 12 10.43 1.28 2.25
N SER A 13 10.00 0.33 3.07
CA SER A 13 8.59 0.08 3.33
C SER A 13 7.93 1.23 4.08
N ALA A 14 6.61 1.35 3.92
CA ALA A 14 5.80 2.32 4.64
C ALA A 14 5.93 2.13 6.16
N VAL A 15 5.84 3.22 6.91
CA VAL A 15 5.68 3.12 8.37
C VAL A 15 4.24 2.71 8.65
N ALA A 16 4.01 1.62 9.38
CA ALA A 16 2.66 1.11 9.65
C ALA A 16 1.73 2.13 10.36
N ALA A 17 2.31 3.07 11.11
CA ALA A 17 1.59 4.19 11.74
C ALA A 17 1.10 5.24 10.72
N ASN A 18 1.71 5.31 9.54
CA ASN A 18 1.34 6.23 8.46
C ASN A 18 0.27 5.67 7.53
N ILE A 19 -0.17 4.43 7.78
CA ILE A 19 -1.23 3.75 7.03
C ILE A 19 -2.51 3.79 7.86
N VAL A 20 -3.57 4.30 7.24
CA VAL A 20 -4.93 4.30 7.78
C VAL A 20 -5.84 3.61 6.78
N VAL A 21 -6.62 2.65 7.25
CA VAL A 21 -7.61 1.94 6.44
C VAL A 21 -9.00 2.38 6.88
N LEU A 22 -9.81 2.81 5.92
CA LEU A 22 -11.21 3.15 6.09
C LEU A 22 -12.01 2.09 5.33
N ASN A 23 -12.62 1.18 6.08
CA ASN A 23 -13.56 0.18 5.58
C ASN A 23 -14.96 0.81 5.64
N ASN A 24 -15.56 1.13 4.49
CA ASN A 24 -16.80 1.88 4.38
C ASN A 24 -17.92 0.99 3.81
N ASP A 25 -19.01 0.83 4.55
CA ASP A 25 -20.19 0.14 4.03
C ASP A 25 -20.86 0.93 2.90
N GLY A 26 -21.26 0.22 1.86
CA GLY A 26 -21.98 0.76 0.70
C GLY A 26 -21.18 1.73 -0.18
N THR A 27 -19.90 1.98 0.10
CA THR A 27 -19.01 2.85 -0.69
C THR A 27 -17.60 2.26 -0.76
N ALA A 28 -16.76 2.76 -1.68
CA ALA A 28 -15.40 2.23 -1.81
C ALA A 28 -14.55 2.44 -0.54
N ASP A 29 -13.72 1.46 -0.24
CA ASP A 29 -12.76 1.51 0.85
C ASP A 29 -11.56 2.36 0.48
N ILE A 30 -10.93 2.94 1.50
CA ILE A 30 -9.81 3.85 1.31
C ILE A 30 -8.65 3.43 2.21
N VAL A 31 -7.50 3.16 1.58
CA VAL A 31 -6.22 3.04 2.27
C VAL A 31 -5.44 4.33 2.06
N ARG A 32 -5.31 5.12 3.12
CA ARG A 32 -4.52 6.36 3.12
C ARG A 32 -3.12 6.09 3.64
N VAL A 33 -2.12 6.44 2.83
CA VAL A 33 -0.70 6.31 3.18
C VAL A 33 -0.06 7.69 3.16
N THR A 34 0.73 8.01 4.19
CA THR A 34 1.35 9.32 4.40
C THR A 34 2.87 9.21 4.58
N GLY A 35 3.59 10.33 4.46
CA GLY A 35 5.05 10.36 4.54
C GLY A 35 5.72 9.82 3.29
N LEU A 36 5.08 10.03 2.14
CA LEU A 36 5.55 9.61 0.82
C LEU A 36 6.13 10.80 0.05
N GLU A 37 6.78 10.51 -1.08
CA GLU A 37 7.23 11.49 -2.05
C GLU A 37 6.38 11.44 -3.32
N ALA A 38 6.31 12.55 -4.06
CA ALA A 38 5.62 12.57 -5.35
C ALA A 38 6.23 11.55 -6.31
N GLY A 39 5.39 10.81 -7.03
CA GLY A 39 5.80 9.71 -7.90
C GLY A 39 5.89 8.34 -7.22
N ASP A 40 5.84 8.27 -5.88
CA ASP A 40 5.78 6.98 -5.17
C ASP A 40 4.50 6.23 -5.57
N VAL A 41 4.62 4.95 -5.90
CA VAL A 41 3.49 4.07 -6.21
C VAL A 41 3.18 3.22 -4.99
N VAL A 42 1.93 3.27 -4.53
CA VAL A 42 1.43 2.46 -3.42
C VAL A 42 0.55 1.35 -3.98
N ASN A 43 0.90 0.10 -3.67
CA ASN A 43 0.05 -1.05 -3.94
C ASN A 43 -0.55 -1.59 -2.64
N VAL A 44 -1.81 -2.04 -2.71
CA VAL A 44 -2.51 -2.68 -1.62
C VAL A 44 -2.89 -4.09 -2.04
N TYR A 45 -2.69 -5.05 -1.14
CA TYR A 45 -3.02 -6.47 -1.31
C TYR A 45 -3.89 -6.96 -0.16
N ASP A 46 -4.70 -7.97 -0.43
CA ASP A 46 -5.53 -8.70 0.53
C ASP A 46 -4.81 -9.94 1.11
N VAL A 47 -3.74 -10.42 0.44
CA VAL A 47 -2.94 -11.58 0.87
C VAL A 47 -1.52 -11.19 1.30
N ALA A 48 -0.93 -12.01 2.19
CA ALA A 48 0.40 -11.75 2.74
C ALA A 48 1.54 -11.89 1.71
N THR A 49 1.41 -12.81 0.76
CA THR A 49 2.40 -13.09 -0.27
C THR A 49 1.72 -13.46 -1.59
N GLY A 50 2.34 -13.11 -2.72
CA GLY A 50 1.74 -13.32 -4.05
C GLY A 50 0.43 -12.53 -4.24
N GLY A 51 -0.42 -12.99 -5.15
CA GLY A 51 -1.68 -12.32 -5.48
C GLY A 51 -1.50 -10.99 -6.25
N GLY A 52 -2.58 -10.56 -6.90
CA GLY A 52 -2.65 -9.23 -7.52
C GLY A 52 -2.94 -8.16 -6.47
N SER A 53 -2.56 -6.91 -6.77
CA SER A 53 -2.98 -5.77 -5.95
C SER A 53 -4.49 -5.58 -6.08
N VAL A 54 -5.18 -5.40 -4.94
CA VAL A 54 -6.59 -5.02 -4.89
C VAL A 54 -6.80 -3.52 -5.09
N GLY A 55 -5.73 -2.73 -4.95
CA GLY A 55 -5.74 -1.31 -5.24
C GLY A 55 -4.32 -0.79 -5.52
N MET A 56 -4.24 0.25 -6.34
CA MET A 56 -2.99 0.92 -6.66
C MET A 56 -3.23 2.42 -6.80
N ALA A 57 -2.34 3.24 -6.28
CA ALA A 57 -2.35 4.68 -6.53
C ALA A 57 -0.93 5.27 -6.51
N THR A 58 -0.75 6.34 -7.28
CA THR A 58 0.52 7.08 -7.33
C THR A 58 0.36 8.41 -6.60
N VAL A 59 1.36 8.79 -5.81
CA VAL A 59 1.40 10.09 -5.14
C VAL A 59 1.53 11.19 -6.18
N ALA A 60 0.54 12.07 -6.24
CA ALA A 60 0.53 13.19 -7.17
C ALA A 60 1.60 14.24 -6.85
N ASP A 61 1.96 15.06 -7.84
CA ASP A 61 2.93 16.13 -7.69
C ASP A 61 2.58 17.09 -6.54
N GLY A 62 3.59 17.41 -5.73
CA GLY A 62 3.44 18.29 -4.56
C GLY A 62 2.64 17.68 -3.41
N LYS A 63 2.31 16.39 -3.44
CA LYS A 63 1.69 15.66 -2.33
C LYS A 63 2.71 14.78 -1.60
N THR A 64 2.39 14.46 -0.35
CA THR A 64 3.16 13.54 0.50
C THR A 64 2.31 12.38 1.03
N SER A 65 1.15 12.19 0.39
CA SER A 65 0.17 11.18 0.76
C SER A 65 -0.67 10.80 -0.44
N VAL A 66 -1.18 9.57 -0.43
CA VAL A 66 -2.11 9.08 -1.45
C VAL A 66 -3.24 8.29 -0.79
N ASN A 67 -4.41 8.35 -1.42
CA ASN A 67 -5.56 7.52 -1.09
C ASN A 67 -5.66 6.44 -2.16
N VAL A 68 -5.55 5.18 -1.75
CA VAL A 68 -5.83 4.03 -2.61
C VAL A 68 -7.29 3.67 -2.42
N THR A 69 -8.08 3.82 -3.48
CA THR A 69 -9.48 3.40 -3.52
C THR A 69 -9.55 1.92 -3.87
N ILE A 70 -10.34 1.16 -3.11
CA ILE A 70 -10.56 -0.27 -3.28
C ILE A 70 -12.07 -0.45 -3.32
N ASP A 71 -12.60 -1.17 -4.32
CA ASP A 71 -14.06 -1.27 -4.51
C ASP A 71 -14.75 -1.79 -3.24
N GLN A 72 -14.24 -2.87 -2.68
CA GLN A 72 -14.60 -3.44 -1.37
C GLN A 72 -13.48 -4.36 -0.86
N LEU A 73 -13.20 -4.33 0.44
CA LEU A 73 -12.34 -5.24 1.17
C LEU A 73 -13.18 -6.41 1.70
N SER A 74 -13.76 -6.23 2.89
CA SER A 74 -14.62 -7.22 3.52
C SER A 74 -15.52 -6.59 4.57
N VAL A 75 -16.72 -7.15 4.72
CA VAL A 75 -17.65 -6.82 5.80
C VAL A 75 -17.13 -7.20 7.19
N LYS A 76 -16.07 -8.03 7.26
CA LYS A 76 -15.44 -8.48 8.51
C LYS A 76 -14.10 -7.79 8.71
N ALA A 77 -13.69 -7.68 9.97
CA ALA A 77 -12.34 -7.26 10.31
C ALA A 77 -11.31 -8.16 9.63
N GLY A 78 -10.24 -7.56 9.14
CA GLY A 78 -9.25 -8.24 8.31
C GLY A 78 -7.91 -7.52 8.28
N LYS A 79 -7.07 -7.94 7.33
CA LYS A 79 -5.74 -7.39 7.11
C LYS A 79 -5.60 -6.96 5.67
N VAL A 80 -4.91 -5.84 5.47
CA VAL A 80 -4.36 -5.45 4.17
C VAL A 80 -2.85 -5.40 4.27
N TYR A 81 -2.21 -5.49 3.11
CA TYR A 81 -0.77 -5.43 2.99
C TYR A 81 -0.42 -4.32 2.02
N VAL A 82 0.44 -3.40 2.44
CA VAL A 82 0.78 -2.20 1.67
C VAL A 82 2.25 -2.24 1.30
N THR A 83 2.56 -1.90 0.07
CA THR A 83 3.94 -1.71 -0.41
C THR A 83 4.09 -0.32 -1.02
N ILE A 84 5.32 0.14 -1.11
CA ILE A 84 5.70 1.35 -1.85
C ILE A 84 6.73 0.94 -2.89
N THR A 85 6.59 1.48 -4.09
CA THR A 85 7.61 1.43 -5.14
C THR A 85 8.04 2.85 -5.48
N LYS A 86 9.31 3.15 -5.22
CA LYS A 86 9.95 4.39 -5.65
C LYS A 86 10.40 4.30 -7.10
N GLU A 87 10.50 5.46 -7.74
CA GLU A 87 11.01 5.54 -9.11
C GLU A 87 12.39 4.85 -9.21
N ASN A 88 12.56 4.00 -10.23
CA ASN A 88 13.79 3.25 -10.50
C ASN A 88 14.23 2.31 -9.36
N LYS A 89 13.33 1.97 -8.43
CA LYS A 89 13.57 1.00 -7.36
C LYS A 89 12.60 -0.17 -7.45
N GLN A 90 12.96 -1.26 -6.80
CA GLN A 90 12.07 -2.39 -6.59
C GLN A 90 11.06 -2.08 -5.48
N GLU A 91 9.94 -2.79 -5.53
CA GLU A 91 8.88 -2.72 -4.54
C GLU A 91 9.39 -3.06 -3.13
N SER A 92 8.87 -2.38 -2.12
CA SER A 92 9.20 -2.61 -0.72
C SER A 92 8.67 -3.95 -0.20
N THR A 93 9.09 -4.33 1.00
CA THR A 93 8.40 -5.42 1.71
C THR A 93 6.98 -4.99 2.08
N ARG A 94 6.05 -5.96 2.11
CA ARG A 94 4.66 -5.75 2.50
C ARG A 94 4.53 -5.37 3.97
N VAL A 95 3.83 -4.28 4.23
CA VAL A 95 3.49 -3.81 5.58
C VAL A 95 2.06 -4.19 5.88
N VAL A 96 1.88 -5.02 6.91
CA VAL A 96 0.55 -5.44 7.35
C VAL A 96 -0.16 -4.32 8.10
N LYS A 97 -1.45 -4.14 7.81
CA LYS A 97 -2.32 -3.25 8.55
C LYS A 97 -3.68 -3.90 8.78
N ASP A 98 -4.09 -3.93 10.04
CA ASP A 98 -5.42 -4.37 10.44
C ASP A 98 -6.48 -3.31 10.13
N TYR A 99 -7.65 -3.77 9.70
CA TYR A 99 -8.86 -2.96 9.63
C TYR A 99 -9.99 -3.66 10.39
N ILE A 100 -10.89 -2.87 10.96
CA ILE A 100 -12.07 -3.37 11.67
C ILE A 100 -13.21 -3.61 10.68
N ALA A 101 -14.18 -4.45 11.07
CA ALA A 101 -15.42 -4.61 10.32
C ALA A 101 -16.13 -3.26 10.16
N GLU A 102 -16.87 -3.13 9.06
CA GLU A 102 -17.81 -2.01 8.84
C GLU A 102 -19.01 -2.05 9.78
#